data_AF-A0A1B2HSD6-F1
#
_entry.id   AF-A0A1B2HSD6-F1
#
_cell.length_a   1.000
_cell.length_b   1.000
_cell.length_c   1.000
_cell.angle_alpha   90.00
_cell.angle_beta   90.00
_cell.angle_gamma   90.00
#
_symmetry.space_group_name_H-M   'P 1'
#
loop_
_entity.id
_entity.type
_entity.pdbx_description
1 polymer ?
#
loop_
_entity_poly.entity_id
_entity_poly.type
_entity_poly.pdbx_seq_one_letter_code
_entity_poly.pdbx_strand_id
1 'polypeptide(L)'
;MDVADRIAKTFGMTDEAWQRHANPWSVWTRFAAIPLMLLAIWSRTWIGWWSLVPISAVAAWLFINPRAFPPVREPRNWAARGIYGERAWVQNRDLVPPDHRKVLRLLVALGVIGFGMILWGLVALEVWPTVFGVTVVVVAQLWRIDRFGWLWERHQAHRS
;
A
#
# COMPACT_ATOMS: atom_id res chain seq x y z
N MET A 1 19.44 7.42 25.79
CA MET A 1 18.53 7.70 24.66
C MET A 1 19.02 6.85 23.51
N ASP A 2 18.26 5.81 23.18
CA ASP A 2 18.72 4.74 22.30
C ASP A 2 18.75 5.25 20.84
N VAL A 3 19.71 4.77 20.05
CA VAL A 3 19.80 5.10 18.62
C VAL A 3 18.52 4.68 17.90
N ALA A 4 17.85 3.63 18.41
CA ALA A 4 16.51 3.20 18.01
C ALA A 4 15.43 4.29 18.20
N ASP A 5 15.42 5.03 19.32
CA ASP A 5 14.47 6.12 19.58
C ASP A 5 14.70 7.30 18.63
N ARG A 6 15.97 7.58 18.31
CA ARG A 6 16.35 8.67 17.41
C ARG A 6 15.99 8.33 15.97
N ILE A 7 16.19 7.08 15.53
CA ILE A 7 15.75 6.55 14.24
C ILE A 7 14.22 6.53 14.16
N ALA A 8 13.51 6.10 15.22
CA ALA A 8 12.04 6.15 15.28
C ALA A 8 11.48 7.58 15.16
N LYS A 9 12.20 8.58 15.67
CA LYS A 9 11.86 10.02 15.50
C LYS A 9 12.15 10.53 14.09
N THR A 10 13.24 10.13 13.46
CA THR A 10 13.60 10.55 12.09
C THR A 10 12.74 9.85 11.02
N PHE A 11 12.28 8.62 11.30
CA PHE A 11 11.29 7.90 10.50
C PHE A 11 9.85 8.14 10.96
N GLY A 12 9.66 9.01 11.95
CA GLY A 12 8.36 9.41 12.46
C GLY A 12 7.64 10.22 11.40
N MET A 13 6.92 9.53 10.50
CA MET A 13 5.81 10.13 9.77
C MET A 13 5.03 10.97 10.78
N THR A 14 5.09 12.29 10.63
CA THR A 14 4.32 13.23 11.45
C THR A 14 2.86 12.78 11.51
N ASP A 15 2.18 13.03 12.61
CA ASP A 15 0.76 12.66 12.77
C ASP A 15 -0.10 13.10 11.58
N GLU A 16 0.23 14.24 10.98
CA GLU A 16 -0.38 14.71 9.74
C GLU A 16 -0.10 13.82 8.51
N ALA A 17 1.09 13.25 8.37
CA ALA A 17 1.43 12.36 7.26
C ALA A 17 0.63 11.05 7.35
N TRP A 18 0.45 10.51 8.57
CA TRP A 18 -0.44 9.38 8.80
C TRP A 18 -1.91 9.72 8.52
N GLN A 19 -2.37 10.91 8.94
CA GLN A 19 -3.74 11.37 8.67
C GLN A 19 -4.02 11.58 7.17
N ARG A 20 -3.04 12.10 6.41
CA ARG A 20 -3.14 12.21 4.96
C ARG A 20 -3.09 10.84 4.28
N HIS A 21 -2.25 9.93 4.78
CA HIS A 21 -2.16 8.56 4.27
C HIS A 21 -3.47 7.77 4.48
N ALA A 22 -4.13 7.98 5.62
CA ALA A 22 -5.41 7.39 5.99
C ALA A 22 -6.59 7.87 5.12
N ASN A 23 -6.38 8.86 4.24
CA ASN A 23 -7.41 9.35 3.36
C ASN A 23 -7.81 8.27 2.32
N PRO A 24 -9.09 7.82 2.32
CA PRO A 24 -9.57 6.80 1.37
C PRO A 24 -9.31 7.17 -0.09
N TRP A 25 -9.39 8.47 -0.43
CA TRP A 25 -9.13 8.93 -1.79
C TRP A 25 -7.68 8.70 -2.21
N SER A 26 -6.73 8.91 -1.30
CA SER A 26 -5.32 8.63 -1.56
C SER A 26 -5.10 7.13 -1.81
N VAL A 27 -5.80 6.26 -1.08
CA VAL A 27 -5.72 4.81 -1.29
C VAL A 27 -6.28 4.41 -2.66
N TRP A 28 -7.51 4.84 -2.99
CA TRP A 28 -8.17 4.46 -4.24
C TRP A 28 -7.45 5.00 -5.48
N THR A 29 -6.92 6.21 -5.41
CA THR A 29 -6.16 6.80 -6.53
C THR A 29 -4.79 6.18 -6.73
N ARG A 30 -4.21 5.54 -5.70
CA ARG A 30 -3.03 4.67 -5.85
C ARG A 30 -3.39 3.32 -6.50
N PHE A 31 -4.53 2.73 -6.15
CA PHE A 31 -5.03 1.55 -6.85
C PHE A 31 -5.35 1.84 -8.32
N ALA A 32 -5.95 2.99 -8.62
CA ALA A 32 -6.21 3.43 -9.99
C ALA A 32 -4.93 3.68 -10.80
N ALA A 33 -3.81 3.99 -10.14
CA ALA A 33 -2.52 4.14 -10.80
C ALA A 33 -1.93 2.80 -11.30
N ILE A 34 -2.37 1.65 -10.76
CA ILE A 34 -1.91 0.32 -11.20
C ILE A 34 -2.26 0.07 -12.66
N PRO A 35 -3.55 0.07 -13.09
CA PRO A 35 -3.88 -0.14 -14.50
C PRO A 35 -3.28 0.93 -15.41
N LEU A 36 -3.15 2.18 -14.94
CA LEU A 36 -2.49 3.25 -15.70
C LEU A 36 -1.01 2.96 -15.92
N MET A 37 -0.28 2.50 -14.90
CA MET A 37 1.13 2.11 -15.03
C MET A 37 1.29 0.93 -15.98
N LEU A 38 0.41 -0.07 -15.90
CA LEU A 38 0.44 -1.22 -16.81
C LEU A 38 0.25 -0.78 -18.26
N LEU A 39 -0.76 0.04 -18.53
CA LEU A 39 -1.01 0.58 -19.87
C LEU A 39 0.15 1.46 -20.35
N ALA A 40 0.72 2.27 -19.47
CA ALA A 40 1.89 3.10 -19.80
C ALA A 40 3.09 2.23 -20.20
N ILE A 41 3.37 1.15 -19.46
CA ILE A 41 4.45 0.22 -19.80
C ILE A 41 4.13 -0.53 -21.10
N TRP A 42 2.89 -1.01 -21.26
CA TRP A 42 2.46 -1.75 -22.45
C TRP A 42 2.54 -0.88 -23.70
N SER A 43 2.25 0.42 -23.58
CA SER A 43 2.31 1.38 -24.70
C SER A 43 3.67 1.43 -25.39
N ARG A 44 4.74 0.90 -24.78
CA ARG A 44 6.05 0.71 -25.44
C ARG A 44 5.96 -0.04 -26.76
N THR A 45 4.95 -0.90 -26.95
CA THR A 45 4.73 -1.63 -28.22
C THR A 45 4.12 -0.75 -29.31
N TRP A 46 3.43 0.34 -28.93
CA TRP A 46 2.76 1.25 -29.86
C TRP A 46 3.58 2.51 -30.14
N ILE A 47 4.21 3.06 -29.09
CA ILE A 47 4.90 4.37 -29.13
C ILE A 47 6.39 4.29 -28.79
N GLY A 48 6.94 3.09 -28.59
CA GLY A 48 8.37 2.88 -28.34
C GLY A 48 8.87 3.62 -27.10
N TRP A 49 9.94 4.40 -27.26
CA TRP A 49 10.57 5.17 -26.18
C TRP A 49 9.67 6.27 -25.61
N TRP A 50 8.66 6.73 -26.35
CA TRP A 50 7.70 7.71 -25.86
C TRP A 50 6.85 7.18 -24.70
N SER A 51 6.79 5.86 -24.49
CA SER A 51 6.16 5.25 -23.31
C SER A 51 6.76 5.70 -21.98
N LEU A 52 8.00 6.21 -21.98
CA LEU A 52 8.62 6.79 -20.78
C LEU A 52 7.85 8.03 -20.27
N VAL A 53 7.15 8.76 -21.14
CA VAL A 53 6.34 9.93 -20.75
C VAL A 53 5.16 9.52 -19.85
N PRO A 54 4.24 8.64 -20.27
CA PRO A 54 3.15 8.19 -19.40
C PRO A 54 3.66 7.43 -18.17
N ILE A 55 4.74 6.64 -18.28
CA ILE A 55 5.36 5.98 -17.11
C ILE A 55 5.79 7.02 -16.07
N SER A 56 6.50 8.06 -16.52
CA SER A 56 6.98 9.14 -15.66
C SER A 56 5.82 9.92 -15.04
N ALA A 57 4.75 10.16 -15.80
CA ALA A 57 3.55 10.82 -15.30
C ALA A 57 2.88 10.03 -14.16
N VAL A 58 2.73 8.70 -14.32
CA VAL A 58 2.15 7.85 -13.28
C VAL A 58 3.09 7.75 -12.06
N ALA A 59 4.40 7.66 -12.27
CA ALA A 59 5.39 7.68 -11.18
C ALA A 59 5.35 9.00 -10.39
N ALA A 60 5.27 10.14 -11.08
CA ALA A 60 5.12 11.45 -10.45
C ALA A 60 3.81 11.55 -9.66
N TRP A 61 2.71 11.04 -10.21
CA TRP A 61 1.44 10.96 -9.49
C TRP A 61 1.58 10.15 -8.20
N LEU A 62 2.18 8.95 -8.26
CA LEU A 62 2.39 8.10 -7.07
C LEU A 62 3.25 8.79 -6.00
N PHE A 63 4.20 9.65 -6.40
CA PHE A 63 5.02 10.43 -5.47
C PHE A 63 4.25 11.60 -4.82
N ILE A 64 3.37 12.27 -5.58
CA ILE A 64 2.58 13.42 -5.11
C ILE A 64 1.36 12.96 -4.30
N ASN A 65 0.78 11.81 -4.65
CA ASN A 65 -0.48 11.30 -4.12
C ASN A 65 -0.59 11.30 -2.58
N PRO A 66 0.43 10.88 -1.80
CA PRO A 66 0.34 10.88 -0.34
C PRO A 66 0.23 12.28 0.27
N ARG A 67 0.59 13.34 -0.49
CA ARG A 67 0.51 14.74 -0.08
C ARG A 67 -0.67 15.49 -0.71
N ALA A 68 -1.25 14.93 -1.78
CA ALA A 68 -2.31 15.58 -2.56
C ALA A 68 -3.65 15.71 -1.81
N PHE A 69 -3.90 14.85 -0.82
CA PHE A 69 -5.19 14.78 -0.14
C PHE A 69 -5.12 15.35 1.28
N PRO A 70 -6.20 16.01 1.76
CA PRO A 70 -6.24 16.57 3.09
C PRO A 70 -6.23 15.47 4.18
N PRO A 71 -5.72 15.77 5.38
CA PRO A 71 -5.69 14.84 6.50
C PRO A 71 -7.10 14.50 6.98
N VAL A 72 -7.35 13.22 7.27
CA VAL A 72 -8.61 12.76 7.87
C VAL A 72 -8.46 12.70 9.39
N ARG A 73 -9.27 13.49 10.11
CA ARG A 73 -9.25 13.59 11.58
C ARG A 73 -9.95 12.41 12.28
N GLU A 74 -10.92 11.77 11.63
CA GLU A 74 -11.67 10.65 12.21
C GLU A 74 -11.63 9.41 11.30
N PRO A 75 -11.04 8.28 11.74
CA PRO A 75 -10.99 7.05 10.96
C PRO A 75 -12.34 6.31 11.00
N ARG A 76 -13.38 6.88 10.40
CA ARG A 76 -14.71 6.24 10.30
C ARG A 76 -14.75 5.11 9.27
N ASN A 77 -13.95 5.22 8.21
CA ASN A 77 -13.94 4.29 7.07
C ASN A 77 -12.98 3.10 7.29
N TRP A 78 -13.31 1.94 6.71
CA TRP A 78 -12.54 0.70 6.78
C TRP A 78 -11.04 0.90 6.44
N ALA A 79 -10.75 1.56 5.32
CA ALA A 79 -9.37 1.83 4.90
C ALA A 79 -8.59 2.69 5.91
N ALA A 80 -9.26 3.66 6.54
CA ALA A 80 -8.65 4.48 7.57
C ALA A 80 -8.34 3.65 8.83
N ARG A 81 -9.25 2.78 9.28
CA ARG A 81 -9.02 1.85 10.40
C ARG A 81 -7.81 0.95 10.14
N GLY A 82 -7.67 0.42 8.92
CA GLY A 82 -6.50 -0.37 8.52
C GLY A 82 -5.19 0.40 8.66
N ILE A 83 -5.15 1.64 8.21
CA ILE A 83 -3.92 2.47 8.27
C ILE A 83 -3.58 2.86 9.71
N TYR A 84 -4.57 3.17 10.54
CA TYR A 84 -4.36 3.41 11.97
C TYR A 84 -3.94 2.14 12.74
N GLY A 85 -4.45 0.97 12.34
CA GLY A 85 -3.99 -0.31 12.85
C GLY A 85 -2.53 -0.60 12.51
N GLU A 86 -2.10 -0.27 11.28
CA GLU A 86 -0.69 -0.34 10.87
C GLU A 86 0.18 0.59 11.71
N ARG A 87 -0.26 1.83 11.96
CA ARG A 87 0.43 2.77 12.85
C ARG A 87 0.57 2.22 14.27
N ALA A 88 -0.50 1.65 14.83
CA ALA A 88 -0.47 1.05 16.16
C ALA A 88 0.52 -0.13 16.23
N TRP A 89 0.56 -0.98 15.19
CA TRP A 89 1.54 -2.06 15.10
C TRP A 89 2.99 -1.57 15.00
N VAL A 90 3.25 -0.51 14.23
CA VAL A 90 4.58 0.09 14.13
C VAL A 90 5.03 0.66 15.48
N GLN A 91 4.11 1.27 16.24
CA GLN A 91 4.38 1.81 17.57
C GLN A 91 4.58 0.72 18.63
N ASN A 92 3.84 -0.38 18.53
CA ASN A 92 3.99 -1.52 19.43
C ASN A 92 3.77 -2.84 18.68
N ARG A 93 4.89 -3.49 18.34
CA ARG A 93 4.88 -4.73 17.56
C ARG A 93 4.26 -5.91 18.30
N ASP A 94 4.21 -5.86 19.63
CA ASP A 94 3.69 -6.92 20.48
C ASP A 94 2.16 -6.90 20.60
N LEU A 95 1.51 -5.86 20.06
CA LEU A 95 0.05 -5.83 19.88
C LEU A 95 -0.45 -6.90 18.91
N VAL A 96 0.40 -7.43 18.03
CA VAL A 96 0.01 -8.39 16.99
C VAL A 96 0.30 -9.82 17.45
N PRO A 97 -0.74 -10.67 17.60
CA PRO A 97 -0.57 -12.07 17.97
C PRO A 97 0.37 -12.82 17.01
N PRO A 98 1.10 -13.85 17.48
CA PRO A 98 2.08 -14.58 16.66
C PRO A 98 1.51 -15.15 15.37
N ASP A 99 0.27 -15.65 15.39
CA ASP A 99 -0.39 -16.21 14.21
C ASP A 99 -0.75 -15.14 13.18
N HIS A 100 -1.06 -13.93 13.63
CA HIS A 100 -1.35 -12.80 12.77
C HIS A 100 -0.08 -12.32 12.02
N ARG A 101 1.10 -12.43 12.66
CA ARG A 101 2.40 -12.17 12.01
C ARG A 101 2.71 -13.18 10.89
N LYS A 102 2.23 -14.43 11.00
CA LYS A 102 2.39 -15.44 9.93
C LYS A 102 1.53 -15.07 8.71
N VAL A 103 0.28 -14.66 8.95
CA VAL A 103 -0.64 -14.20 7.89
C VAL A 103 -0.07 -12.98 7.18
N LEU A 104 0.41 -11.96 7.90
CA LEU A 104 1.03 -10.78 7.28
C LEU A 104 2.25 -11.14 6.41
N ARG A 105 3.11 -12.06 6.87
CA ARG A 105 4.24 -12.57 6.08
C ARG A 105 3.79 -13.29 4.82
N LEU A 106 2.75 -14.12 4.91
CA LEU A 106 2.16 -14.79 3.76
C LEU A 106 1.62 -13.78 2.74
N LEU A 107 0.92 -12.74 3.20
CA LEU A 107 0.40 -11.68 2.32
C LEU A 107 1.52 -10.91 1.62
N VAL A 108 2.62 -10.62 2.31
CA VAL A 108 3.80 -10.01 1.68
C VAL A 108 4.40 -10.94 0.63
N ALA A 109 4.55 -12.23 0.93
CA ALA A 109 5.06 -13.21 -0.02
C ALA A 109 4.16 -13.30 -1.27
N LEU A 110 2.83 -13.35 -1.08
CA LEU A 110 1.86 -13.31 -2.18
C LEU A 110 2.00 -12.02 -3.00
N GLY A 111 2.16 -10.87 -2.35
CA GLY A 111 2.41 -9.60 -3.03
C GLY A 111 3.69 -9.61 -3.89
N VAL A 112 4.78 -10.20 -3.39
CA VAL A 112 6.04 -10.36 -4.13
C VAL A 112 5.85 -11.30 -5.33
N ILE A 113 5.15 -12.43 -5.14
CA ILE A 113 4.84 -13.37 -6.22
C ILE A 113 3.99 -12.69 -7.30
N GLY A 114 2.93 -11.99 -6.90
CA GLY A 114 2.06 -11.26 -7.83
C GLY A 114 2.83 -10.18 -8.59
N PHE A 115 3.73 -9.45 -7.93
CA PHE A 115 4.61 -8.49 -8.59
C PHE A 115 5.55 -9.15 -9.60
N GLY A 116 6.14 -10.31 -9.26
CA GLY A 116 6.94 -11.10 -10.20
C GLY A 116 6.16 -11.52 -11.44
N MET A 117 4.89 -11.90 -11.28
CA MET A 117 4.01 -12.24 -12.40
C MET A 117 3.66 -11.02 -13.27
N ILE A 118 3.46 -9.85 -12.66
CA ILE A 118 3.28 -8.58 -13.39
C ILE A 118 4.52 -8.28 -14.23
N LEU A 119 5.71 -8.36 -13.64
CA LEU A 119 6.96 -8.12 -14.37
C LEU A 119 7.12 -9.09 -15.53
N TRP A 120 6.88 -10.37 -15.29
CA TRP A 120 6.92 -11.39 -16.34
C TRP A 120 5.93 -11.07 -17.46
N GLY A 121 4.67 -10.76 -17.12
CA GLY A 121 3.65 -10.42 -18.10
C GLY A 121 3.95 -9.18 -18.91
N LEU A 122 4.47 -8.13 -18.28
CA LEU A 122 4.87 -6.92 -18.99
C LEU A 122 6.08 -7.15 -19.88
N VAL A 123 7.07 -7.95 -19.45
CA VAL A 123 8.27 -8.28 -20.24
C VAL A 123 7.89 -9.14 -21.44
N ALA A 124 7.11 -10.20 -21.23
CA ALA A 124 6.66 -11.13 -22.26
C ALA A 124 5.48 -10.60 -23.11
N LEU A 125 4.88 -9.47 -22.72
CA LEU A 125 3.65 -8.92 -23.32
C LEU A 125 2.47 -9.90 -23.26
N GLU A 126 2.39 -10.65 -22.15
CA GLU A 126 1.35 -11.63 -21.88
C GLU A 126 0.29 -11.05 -20.94
N VAL A 127 -0.97 -11.19 -21.32
CA VAL A 127 -2.10 -10.61 -20.57
C VAL A 127 -2.36 -11.41 -19.29
N TRP A 128 -2.31 -12.75 -19.37
CA TRP A 128 -2.70 -13.62 -18.26
C TRP A 128 -1.85 -13.44 -16.99
N PRO A 129 -0.49 -13.42 -17.03
CA PRO A 129 0.30 -13.27 -15.81
C PRO A 129 0.25 -11.83 -15.29
N THR A 130 0.03 -10.85 -16.18
CA THR A 130 -0.17 -9.44 -15.81
C THR A 130 -1.45 -9.27 -14.98
N VAL A 131 -2.58 -9.74 -15.50
CA VAL A 131 -3.90 -9.62 -14.85
C VAL A 131 -3.95 -10.45 -13.57
N PHE A 132 -3.45 -11.69 -13.61
CA PHE A 132 -3.39 -12.54 -12.43
C PHE A 132 -2.47 -11.94 -11.35
N GLY A 133 -1.28 -11.47 -11.73
CA GLY A 133 -0.35 -10.83 -10.80
C GLY A 133 -0.92 -9.57 -10.15
N VAL A 134 -1.61 -8.71 -10.91
CA VAL A 134 -2.35 -7.56 -10.36
C VAL A 134 -3.40 -8.00 -9.37
N THR A 135 -4.17 -9.03 -9.72
CA THR A 135 -5.25 -9.54 -8.87
C THR A 135 -4.67 -10.02 -7.54
N VAL A 136 -3.59 -10.80 -7.57
CA VAL A 136 -2.90 -11.28 -6.37
C VAL A 136 -2.38 -10.13 -5.52
N VAL A 137 -1.70 -9.14 -6.11
CA VAL A 137 -1.17 -7.96 -5.39
C VAL A 137 -2.29 -7.15 -4.76
N VAL A 138 -3.36 -6.86 -5.50
CA VAL A 138 -4.49 -6.06 -5.01
C VAL A 138 -5.21 -6.80 -3.89
N VAL A 139 -5.52 -8.09 -4.05
CA VAL A 139 -6.18 -8.89 -3.01
C VAL A 139 -5.31 -8.99 -1.76
N ALA A 140 -4.00 -9.27 -1.91
CA ALA A 140 -3.09 -9.33 -0.77
C ALA A 140 -3.03 -8.00 -0.01
N GLN A 141 -3.02 -6.87 -0.72
CA GLN A 141 -3.02 -5.54 -0.11
C GLN A 141 -4.34 -5.19 0.57
N LEU A 142 -5.48 -5.47 -0.06
CA LEU A 142 -6.79 -5.25 0.56
C LEU A 142 -6.95 -6.11 1.81
N TRP A 143 -6.52 -7.38 1.75
CA TRP A 143 -6.57 -8.27 2.92
C TRP A 143 -5.62 -7.81 4.02
N ARG A 144 -4.45 -7.26 3.69
CA ARG A 144 -3.55 -6.66 4.67
C ARG A 144 -4.20 -5.47 5.38
N ILE A 145 -4.86 -4.59 4.65
CA ILE A 145 -5.62 -3.44 5.21
C ILE A 145 -6.72 -3.95 6.14
N ASP A 146 -7.44 -5.00 5.73
CA ASP A 146 -8.50 -5.63 6.55
C ASP A 146 -7.95 -6.15 7.89
N ARG A 147 -6.84 -6.89 7.85
CA ARG A 147 -6.17 -7.45 9.03
C ARG A 147 -5.74 -6.36 10.01
N PHE A 148 -5.22 -5.25 9.51
CA PHE A 148 -4.90 -4.11 10.37
C PHE A 148 -6.16 -3.40 10.91
N GLY A 149 -7.25 -3.37 10.15
CA GLY A 149 -8.52 -2.81 10.61
C GLY A 149 -9.05 -3.58 11.82
N TRP A 150 -8.99 -4.91 11.77
CA TRP A 150 -9.34 -5.77 12.91
C TRP A 150 -8.45 -5.52 14.13
N LEU A 151 -7.15 -5.31 13.93
CA LEU A 151 -6.21 -4.98 15.02
C LEU A 151 -6.57 -3.66 15.70
N TRP A 152 -6.95 -2.66 14.92
CA TRP A 152 -7.38 -1.35 15.43
C TRP A 152 -8.63 -1.46 16.31
N GLU A 153 -9.63 -2.22 15.87
CA GLU A 153 -10.86 -2.45 16.64
C GLU A 153 -10.58 -3.15 17.97
N ARG A 154 -9.72 -4.18 17.95
CA ARG A 154 -9.31 -4.88 19.17
C ARG A 154 -8.54 -3.98 20.15
N HIS A 155 -7.67 -3.10 19.63
CA HIS A 155 -6.92 -2.18 20.47
C HIS A 155 -7.82 -1.09 21.09
N GLN A 156 -8.82 -0.58 20.37
CA GLN A 156 -9.80 0.35 20.94
C GLN A 156 -10.65 -0.30 22.04
N ALA A 157 -11.10 -1.55 21.84
CA ALA A 157 -11.90 -2.27 22.82
C ALA A 157 -11.18 -2.58 24.15
N HIS A 158 -9.84 -2.62 24.15
CA HIS A 158 -9.05 -2.79 25.38
C HIS A 158 -8.75 -1.47 26.12
N ARG A 159 -9.04 -0.31 25.52
CA ARG A 159 -8.84 1.01 26.15
C ARG A 159 -10.12 1.63 26.73
N SER A 160 -11.29 1.07 26.42
CA SER A 160 -12.60 1.41 27.00
C SER A 160 -12.93 0.51 28.17
#